data_AF-A0A183VDL0-F1
#
_entry.id   AF-A0A183VDL0-F1
#
_cell.length_a   1.000
_cell.length_b   1.000
_cell.length_c   1.000
_cell.angle_alpha   90.00
_cell.angle_beta   90.00
_cell.angle_gamma   90.00
#
_symmetry.space_group_name_H-M   'P 1'
#
loop_
_entity.id
_entity.type
_entity.pdbx_description
1 polymer ?
#
loop_
_entity_poly.entity_id
_entity_poly.type
_entity_poly.pdbx_seq_one_letter_code
_entity_poly.pdbx_strand_id
1 'polypeptide(L)'
;MLERTREGTRINYQAVLLRFGETRKDELVVKSAHKGIRAQGEMYHDWVDGIGTIERLDPSTGRTVTGSPSRLCKSELFESWSRVLSKAGEDMKPLWSCSEAKRGESVYMNLLDNFITQLKVSELGQWQRKDQAIDWFQLVSFDE
;
A
#
# COMPACT_ATOMS: atom_id res chain seq x y z
N MET A 1 0.94 -33.90 23.43
CA MET A 1 1.89 -33.29 22.49
C MET A 1 1.04 -32.63 21.42
N LEU A 2 0.83 -31.31 21.52
CA LEU A 2 -0.14 -30.57 20.72
C LEU A 2 0.47 -30.19 19.37
N GLU A 3 -0.09 -30.73 18.29
CA GLU A 3 0.12 -30.26 16.93
C GLU A 3 -0.48 -28.85 16.80
N ARG A 4 0.36 -27.86 16.53
CA ARG A 4 -0.09 -26.52 16.13
C ARG A 4 -0.47 -26.56 14.66
N THR A 5 -1.76 -26.53 14.38
CA THR A 5 -2.30 -26.23 13.06
C THR A 5 -1.85 -24.82 12.65
N ARG A 6 -1.12 -24.74 11.53
CA ARG A 6 -0.79 -23.51 10.83
C ARG A 6 -2.05 -22.97 10.15
N GLU A 7 -2.84 -22.21 10.89
CA GLU A 7 -3.95 -21.46 10.32
C GLU A 7 -3.40 -20.14 9.77
N GLY A 8 -2.80 -20.23 8.60
CA GLY A 8 -2.37 -19.07 7.82
C GLY A 8 -3.59 -18.20 7.51
N THR A 9 -3.44 -16.90 7.72
CA THR A 9 -4.42 -15.83 7.52
C THR A 9 -5.18 -15.98 6.20
N ARG A 10 -6.25 -16.77 6.19
CA ARG A 10 -7.27 -16.72 5.14
C ARG A 10 -7.96 -15.37 5.30
N ILE A 11 -7.68 -14.43 4.41
CA ILE A 11 -8.50 -13.23 4.27
C ILE A 11 -9.94 -13.73 4.09
N ASN A 12 -10.78 -13.47 5.10
CA ASN A 12 -12.15 -13.91 5.10
C ASN A 12 -12.91 -13.10 4.05
N TYR A 13 -12.92 -13.60 2.81
CA TYR A 13 -13.64 -13.00 1.68
C TYR A 13 -15.10 -12.73 2.01
N GLN A 14 -15.75 -13.58 2.82
CA GLN A 14 -17.11 -13.37 3.30
C GLN A 14 -17.24 -12.08 4.12
N ALA A 15 -16.29 -11.79 5.01
CA ALA A 15 -16.32 -10.56 5.82
C ALA A 15 -16.13 -9.29 4.97
N VAL A 16 -15.38 -9.37 3.87
CA VAL A 16 -15.23 -8.25 2.92
C VAL A 16 -16.51 -8.08 2.09
N LEU A 17 -17.08 -9.17 1.59
CA LEU A 17 -18.32 -9.16 0.80
C LEU A 17 -19.51 -8.64 1.61
N LEU A 18 -19.64 -9.01 2.88
CA LEU A 18 -20.69 -8.51 3.78
C LEU A 18 -20.69 -6.98 3.93
N ARG A 19 -19.54 -6.31 3.74
CA ARG A 19 -19.47 -4.83 3.76
C ARG A 19 -20.08 -4.17 2.54
N PHE A 20 -20.29 -4.90 1.45
CA PHE A 20 -20.90 -4.40 0.22
C PHE A 20 -22.43 -4.63 0.17
N GLY A 21 -23.02 -5.24 1.21
CA GLY A 21 -24.45 -5.60 1.27
C GLY A 21 -24.74 -6.95 0.60
N GLU A 22 -26.01 -7.28 0.33
CA GLU A 22 -26.43 -8.47 -0.44
C GLU A 22 -26.06 -8.36 -1.94
N THR A 23 -24.87 -7.85 -2.26
CA THR A 23 -24.39 -7.83 -3.64
C THR A 23 -24.09 -9.27 -4.04
N ARG A 24 -24.80 -9.77 -5.05
CA ARG A 24 -24.54 -11.11 -5.55
C ARG A 24 -23.16 -11.14 -6.23
N LYS A 25 -22.47 -12.27 -6.14
CA LYS A 25 -21.08 -12.42 -6.64
C LYS A 25 -20.95 -12.08 -8.13
N ASP A 26 -22.01 -12.31 -8.90
CA ASP A 26 -22.19 -12.02 -10.32
C ASP A 26 -22.43 -10.53 -10.65
N GLU A 27 -22.67 -9.68 -9.64
CA GLU A 27 -22.88 -8.24 -9.82
C GLU A 27 -21.63 -7.40 -9.52
N LEU A 28 -20.56 -8.02 -8.99
CA LEU A 28 -19.37 -7.32 -8.54
C LEU A 28 -18.35 -7.19 -9.67
N VAL A 29 -18.23 -5.98 -10.22
CA VAL A 29 -17.24 -5.66 -11.26
C VAL A 29 -16.29 -4.60 -10.74
N VAL A 30 -14.98 -4.85 -10.82
CA VAL A 30 -13.97 -3.83 -10.55
C VAL A 30 -13.94 -2.86 -11.72
N LYS A 31 -14.41 -1.63 -11.48
CA LYS A 31 -14.40 -0.53 -12.44
C LYS A 31 -13.54 0.63 -11.93
N SER A 32 -12.97 1.40 -12.86
CA SER A 32 -12.31 2.65 -12.52
C SER A 32 -13.34 3.76 -12.36
N ALA A 33 -13.12 4.64 -11.37
CA ALA A 33 -13.76 5.94 -11.35
C ALA A 33 -12.83 6.93 -12.06
N HIS A 34 -13.28 7.57 -13.14
CA HIS A 34 -12.50 8.58 -13.87
C HIS A 34 -12.21 9.84 -13.04
N LYS A 35 -12.96 10.04 -11.95
CA LYS A 35 -12.70 11.05 -10.93
C LYS A 35 -12.49 10.33 -9.61
N GLY A 36 -11.45 10.73 -8.88
CA GLY A 36 -11.27 10.30 -7.50
C GLY A 36 -12.54 10.62 -6.72
N ILE A 37 -13.09 9.62 -6.04
CA ILE A 37 -14.16 9.85 -5.07
C ILE A 37 -13.52 10.69 -3.96
N ARG A 38 -13.83 11.98 -3.94
CA ARG A 38 -13.39 12.88 -2.88
C ARG A 38 -14.51 12.96 -1.87
N ALA A 39 -14.26 12.50 -0.65
CA ALA A 39 -15.08 12.91 0.48
C ALA A 39 -14.99 14.44 0.56
N GLN A 40 -16.09 15.14 0.30
CA GLN A 40 -16.10 16.60 0.40
C GLN A 40 -16.15 17.00 1.88
N GLY A 41 -15.23 17.86 2.31
CA GLY A 41 -15.30 18.53 3.60
C GLY A 41 -14.67 17.81 4.80
N GLU A 42 -14.04 16.65 4.62
CA GLU A 42 -13.42 15.91 5.72
C GLU A 42 -11.90 16.04 5.74
N MET A 43 -11.29 16.20 6.91
CA MET A 43 -9.84 16.05 7.08
C MET A 43 -9.52 14.58 7.36
N TYR A 44 -8.44 14.06 6.76
CA TYR A 44 -7.94 12.73 7.12
C TYR A 44 -7.10 12.82 8.39
N HIS A 45 -7.21 11.80 9.23
CA HIS A 45 -6.54 11.72 10.52
C HIS A 45 -5.80 10.39 10.62
N ASP A 46 -4.48 10.45 10.71
CA ASP A 46 -3.63 9.28 10.86
C ASP A 46 -3.14 9.19 12.30
N TRP A 47 -3.32 8.02 12.91
CA TRP A 47 -2.80 7.70 14.23
C TRP A 47 -1.90 6.47 14.13
N VAL A 48 -0.74 6.55 14.77
CA VAL A 48 0.24 5.47 14.85
C VAL A 48 0.57 5.30 16.33
N ASP A 49 0.46 4.07 16.81
CA ASP A 49 0.81 3.74 18.19
C ASP A 49 2.27 4.14 18.49
N GLY A 50 2.49 4.68 19.69
CA GLY A 50 3.80 5.15 20.13
C GLY A 50 4.26 6.54 19.62
N ILE A 51 3.61 7.14 18.61
CA ILE A 51 3.99 8.49 18.11
C ILE A 51 3.31 9.63 18.89
N GLY A 52 2.35 9.30 19.76
CA GLY A 52 1.73 10.23 20.72
C GLY A 52 0.91 11.38 20.12
N THR A 53 0.90 11.53 18.79
CA THR A 53 0.24 12.62 18.07
C THR A 53 -0.55 12.08 16.89
N ILE A 54 -1.70 12.70 16.62
CA ILE A 54 -2.51 12.47 15.42
C ILE A 54 -2.03 13.42 14.33
N GLU A 55 -1.69 12.87 13.16
CA GLU A 55 -1.36 13.65 11.96
C GLU A 55 -2.65 13.97 11.20
N ARG A 56 -2.83 15.25 10.82
CA ARG A 56 -3.98 15.69 10.04
C ARG A 56 -3.54 15.98 8.61
N LEU A 57 -4.23 15.40 7.63
CA LEU A 57 -3.96 15.59 6.22
C LEU A 57 -5.08 16.36 5.51
N ASP A 58 -4.66 17.22 4.60
CA ASP A 58 -5.52 17.83 3.59
C ASP A 58 -5.78 16.79 2.47
N PRO A 59 -7.04 16.34 2.27
CA PRO A 59 -7.38 15.36 1.25
C PRO A 59 -7.06 15.79 -0.18
N SER A 60 -7.00 17.10 -0.43
CA SER A 60 -6.79 17.64 -1.77
C SER A 60 -5.33 17.52 -2.22
N THR A 61 -4.40 17.55 -1.26
CA THR A 61 -2.96 17.52 -1.50
C THR A 61 -2.31 16.21 -1.04
N GLY A 62 -2.95 15.48 -0.12
CA GLY A 62 -2.36 14.31 0.55
C GLY A 62 -1.19 14.67 1.47
N ARG A 63 -1.07 15.96 1.83
CA ARG A 63 -0.04 16.50 2.72
C ARG A 63 -0.66 16.87 4.05
N THR A 64 0.18 17.09 5.05
CA THR A 64 -0.26 17.64 6.33
C THR A 64 -0.92 19.00 6.14
N VAL A 65 -1.70 19.45 7.13
CA VAL A 65 -2.34 20.78 7.11
C VAL A 65 -1.34 21.94 7.02
N THR A 66 -0.06 21.71 7.31
CA THR A 66 1.04 22.68 7.14
C THR A 66 1.75 22.56 5.79
N GLY A 67 1.33 21.62 4.92
CA GLY A 67 1.95 21.36 3.61
C GLY A 67 3.14 20.39 3.63
N SER A 68 3.57 19.93 4.80
CA SER A 68 4.66 18.94 4.94
C SER A 68 4.22 17.56 4.42
N PRO A 69 5.14 16.72 3.94
CA PRO A 69 4.86 15.31 3.66
C PRO A 69 4.25 14.60 4.87
N SER A 70 3.33 13.66 4.63
CA SER A 70 2.79 12.78 5.66
C SER A 70 3.83 11.74 6.10
N ARG A 71 3.86 11.37 7.38
CA ARG A 71 4.67 10.24 7.88
C ARG A 71 4.33 8.89 7.21
N LEU A 72 3.15 8.78 6.62
CA LEU A 72 2.70 7.59 5.89
C LEU A 72 2.91 7.72 4.37
N CYS A 73 3.48 8.82 3.90
CA CYS A 73 3.79 8.95 2.49
C CYS A 73 4.91 8.00 2.06
N LYS A 74 5.00 7.75 0.75
CA LYS A 74 5.90 6.73 0.21
C LYS A 74 7.37 6.97 0.55
N SER A 75 7.83 8.22 0.58
CA SER A 75 9.23 8.55 0.88
C SER A 75 9.57 8.24 2.34
N GLU A 76 8.73 8.65 3.29
CA GLU A 76 8.93 8.40 4.73
C GLU A 76 8.93 6.90 5.06
N LEU A 77 8.03 6.13 4.43
CA LEU A 77 8.00 4.67 4.57
C LEU A 77 9.23 4.01 3.95
N PHE A 78 9.67 4.48 2.78
CA PHE A 78 10.85 3.95 2.10
C PHE A 78 12.13 4.23 2.90
N GLU A 79 12.25 5.42 3.48
CA GLU A 79 13.35 5.80 4.37
C GLU A 79 13.36 4.95 5.64
N SER A 80 12.20 4.74 6.25
CA SER A 80 12.07 3.91 7.44
C SER A 80 12.43 2.44 7.16
N TRP A 81 12.01 1.90 6.00
CA TRP A 81 12.42 0.57 5.55
C TRP A 81 13.94 0.49 5.33
N SER A 82 14.53 1.49 4.67
CA SER A 82 15.99 1.55 4.45
C SER A 82 16.76 1.55 5.77
N ARG A 83 16.33 2.32 6.77
CA ARG A 83 16.92 2.33 8.12
C ARG A 83 16.86 0.96 8.81
N VAL A 84 15.76 0.23 8.64
CA VAL A 84 15.61 -1.12 9.22
C VAL A 84 16.60 -2.08 8.59
N LEU A 85 16.76 -2.06 7.26
CA LEU A 85 17.71 -2.91 6.56
C LEU A 85 19.16 -2.62 6.96
N SER A 86 19.54 -1.35 7.05
CA SER A 86 20.87 -0.96 7.52
C SER A 86 21.15 -1.50 8.92
N LYS A 87 20.16 -1.47 9.82
CA LYS A 87 20.28 -2.05 11.17
C LYS A 87 20.32 -3.58 11.17
N ALA A 88 19.68 -4.22 10.19
CA ALA A 88 19.71 -5.68 10.03
C ALA A 88 21.04 -6.18 9.44
N GLY A 89 21.94 -5.29 9.03
CA GLY A 89 23.21 -5.65 8.39
C GLY A 89 23.02 -6.16 6.96
N GLU A 90 21.88 -5.87 6.33
CA GLU A 90 21.69 -6.14 4.92
C GLU A 90 22.35 -5.03 4.10
N ASP A 91 23.40 -5.38 3.36
CA ASP A 91 24.05 -4.52 2.36
C ASP A 91 23.12 -4.34 1.15
N MET A 92 22.00 -3.63 1.35
CA MET A 92 21.21 -3.16 0.22
C MET A 92 21.80 -1.88 -0.34
N LYS A 93 21.91 -1.87 -1.67
CA LYS A 93 22.52 -0.83 -2.48
C LYS A 93 21.86 0.51 -2.15
N PRO A 94 22.58 1.48 -1.56
CA PRO A 94 22.07 2.84 -1.27
C PRO A 94 21.63 3.64 -2.52
N LEU A 95 21.61 3.00 -3.69
CA LEU A 95 21.28 3.56 -5.00
C LEU A 95 19.93 3.06 -5.56
N TRP A 96 19.16 2.23 -4.84
CA TRP A 96 17.87 1.80 -5.35
C TRP A 96 16.83 2.90 -5.29
N SER A 97 16.11 3.07 -6.39
CA SER A 97 14.81 3.73 -6.38
C SER A 97 13.78 2.91 -5.60
N CYS A 98 12.73 3.56 -5.11
CA CYS A 98 11.61 2.89 -4.45
C CYS A 98 10.97 1.81 -5.35
N SER A 99 10.93 2.05 -6.67
CA SER A 99 10.46 1.09 -7.67
C SER A 99 11.34 -0.17 -7.73
N GLU A 100 12.66 -0.01 -7.73
CA GLU A 100 13.60 -1.14 -7.76
C GLU A 100 13.51 -1.97 -6.48
N ALA A 101 13.45 -1.32 -5.32
CA ALA A 101 13.27 -1.99 -4.04
C ALA A 101 12.00 -2.86 -4.02
N LYS A 102 10.86 -2.31 -4.49
CA LYS A 102 9.61 -3.08 -4.61
C LYS A 102 9.70 -4.26 -5.56
N ARG A 103 10.39 -4.10 -6.69
CA ARG A 103 10.57 -5.18 -7.69
C ARG A 103 11.52 -6.28 -7.19
N GLY A 104 12.42 -5.96 -6.27
CA GLY A 104 13.30 -6.93 -5.61
C GLY A 104 12.54 -8.02 -4.85
N GLU A 105 11.32 -7.72 -4.38
CA GLU A 105 10.45 -8.63 -3.64
C GLU A 105 9.71 -9.62 -4.57
N SER A 106 10.47 -10.56 -5.15
CA SER A 106 9.99 -11.49 -6.18
C SER A 106 8.78 -12.33 -5.75
N VAL A 107 8.72 -12.81 -4.50
CA VAL A 107 7.60 -13.60 -3.97
C VAL A 107 6.31 -12.77 -3.98
N TYR A 108 6.38 -11.54 -3.47
CA TYR A 108 5.23 -10.64 -3.46
C TYR A 108 4.78 -10.29 -4.88
N MET A 109 5.71 -9.98 -5.78
CA MET A 109 5.40 -9.62 -7.16
C MET A 109 4.72 -10.77 -7.91
N ASN A 110 5.18 -12.02 -7.74
CA ASN A 110 4.55 -13.20 -8.32
C ASN A 110 3.11 -13.40 -7.79
N LEU A 111 2.90 -13.23 -6.49
CA LEU A 111 1.55 -13.33 -5.89
C LEU A 111 0.62 -12.23 -6.40
N LEU A 112 1.13 -10.99 -6.54
CA LEU A 112 0.39 -9.87 -7.08
C LEU A 112 -0.04 -10.11 -8.54
N ASP A 113 0.85 -10.63 -9.38
CA ASP A 113 0.54 -10.93 -10.77
C ASP A 113 -0.46 -12.08 -10.90
N ASN A 114 -0.37 -13.10 -10.05
CA ASN A 114 -1.39 -14.15 -9.98
C ASN A 114 -2.75 -13.57 -9.56
N PHE A 115 -2.80 -12.72 -8.53
CA PHE A 115 -4.04 -12.07 -8.10
C PHE A 115 -4.71 -11.28 -9.24
N ILE A 116 -3.94 -10.49 -9.99
CA ILE A 116 -4.45 -9.72 -11.13
C ILE A 116 -4.95 -10.65 -12.24
N THR A 117 -4.24 -11.75 -12.49
CA THR A 117 -4.66 -12.77 -13.46
C THR A 117 -6.00 -13.39 -13.04
N GLN A 118 -6.17 -13.72 -11.76
CA GLN A 118 -7.41 -14.30 -11.23
C GLN A 118 -8.59 -13.34 -11.34
N LEU A 119 -8.40 -12.02 -11.16
CA LEU A 119 -9.46 -11.03 -11.40
C LEU A 119 -9.95 -11.08 -12.85
N LYS A 120 -9.02 -11.16 -13.80
CA LYS A 120 -9.34 -11.21 -15.23
C LYS A 120 -10.04 -12.51 -15.60
N VAL A 121 -9.55 -13.66 -15.13
CA VAL A 121 -10.13 -14.99 -15.41
C VAL A 121 -11.51 -15.13 -14.76
N SER A 122 -11.74 -14.50 -13.61
CA SER A 122 -13.04 -14.50 -12.92
C SER A 122 -14.02 -13.46 -13.46
N GLU A 123 -13.70 -12.78 -14.57
CA GLU A 123 -14.51 -11.72 -15.18
C GLU A 123 -14.81 -10.53 -14.25
N LEU A 124 -14.00 -10.36 -13.19
CA LEU A 124 -14.13 -9.27 -12.23
C LEU A 124 -13.48 -7.97 -12.73
N GLY A 125 -12.86 -8.00 -13.91
CA GLY A 125 -12.21 -6.86 -14.55
C GLY A 125 -10.68 -6.84 -14.43
N GLN A 126 -10.07 -5.79 -14.96
CA GLN A 126 -8.61 -5.61 -14.94
C GLN A 126 -8.19 -4.66 -13.83
N TRP A 127 -7.24 -5.11 -13.00
CA TRP A 127 -6.63 -4.27 -11.97
C TRP A 127 -5.92 -3.07 -12.58
N GLN A 128 -6.24 -1.87 -12.08
CA GLN A 128 -5.65 -0.63 -12.55
C GLN A 128 -4.43 -0.29 -11.68
N ARG A 129 -3.29 -0.02 -12.32
CA ARG A 129 -2.06 0.43 -11.64
C ARG A 129 -1.84 1.91 -11.96
N LYS A 130 -1.30 2.65 -11.00
CA LYS A 130 -0.80 4.00 -11.26
C LYS A 130 0.43 3.93 -12.20
N ASP A 131 0.77 5.05 -12.80
CA ASP A 131 2.01 5.18 -13.58
C ASP A 131 3.22 4.76 -12.74
N GLN A 132 4.11 3.97 -13.34
CA GLN A 132 5.34 3.50 -12.68
C GLN A 132 6.29 4.64 -12.33
N ALA A 133 6.21 5.77 -13.05
CA ALA A 133 7.01 6.96 -12.75
C ALA A 133 6.77 7.50 -11.33
N ILE A 134 5.61 7.23 -10.71
CA ILE A 134 5.30 7.69 -9.35
C ILE A 134 6.21 7.03 -8.29
N ASP A 135 6.70 5.82 -8.56
CA ASP A 135 7.61 5.11 -7.66
C ASP A 135 9.09 5.28 -8.07
N TRP A 136 9.38 6.04 -9.13
CA TRP A 136 10.73 6.27 -9.63
C TRP A 136 11.41 7.45 -8.90
N PHE A 137 11.69 7.26 -7.62
CA PHE A 137 12.44 8.21 -6.80
C PHE A 137 13.42 7.48 -5.89
N GLN A 138 14.52 8.15 -5.53
CA GLN A 138 15.53 7.68 -4.57
C GLN A 138 15.44 8.52 -3.30
N LEU A 139 15.95 7.98 -2.18
CA LEU A 139 16.16 8.76 -0.98
C LEU A 139 17.38 9.65 -1.19
N VAL A 140 17.30 10.90 -0.72
CA VAL A 140 18.43 11.82 -0.79
C VAL A 140 19.39 11.44 0.34
N SER A 141 20.62 11.04 0.02
CA SER A 141 21.69 10.94 1.02
C SER A 141 22.25 12.34 1.25
N PHE A 142 22.16 12.85 2.46
CA PHE A 142 23.03 13.93 2.89
C PHE A 142 24.28 13.26 3.46
N ASP A 143 25.40 13.39 2.75
CA ASP A 143 26.70 13.05 3.31
C ASP A 143 26.95 14.06 4.45
N GLU A 144 26.95 13.59 5.70
CA GLU A 144 27.45 14.36 6.86
C GLU A 144 28.97 14.23 6.98
#